data_AF-A0AAD9ZNX4-F1
#
_entry.id   AF-A0AAD9ZNX4-F1
#
_cell.length_a   1.000
_cell.length_b   1.000
_cell.length_c   1.000
_cell.angle_alpha   90.00
_cell.angle_beta   90.00
_cell.angle_gamma   90.00
#
_symmetry.space_group_name_H-M   'P 1'
#
loop_
_entity.id
_entity.type
_entity.pdbx_description
1 polymer ?
#
loop_
_entity_poly.entity_id
_entity_poly.type
_entity_poly.pdbx_seq_one_letter_code
_entity_poly.pdbx_strand_id
1 'polypeptide(L)'
;MADSMEIAPSSAHLDLDSLRSQVVELVEIHRNIKEDEVEMAPSDSENLLKDCALHLESKVKEIISECSDVSFLGIEDLDAYVEHLKEELKTVTAESIKISNEIENLSRTHVEDSCTLESDLEELNHTLDLIASQGSKKAKEDQNVDCSTYGEDQSDLINIHEDHKFEILELESQIEKNKIILDSLQDLDSVFKRFEAAEQIEDLLTGLKVIEVDGNCFRLSLQTYIPKLEGLLFQQRMEDVNEPSEVNHELLIEIVNGSMELKNVEIFPNDVYIGDIVDGAKSFRLSFPQLALTETRTPLQWFVRKVQERIIMSTLRQFLVKAANKSRHFFEYLDRDEMVVAHLVGGIDAFIKLSQGWPLLNSPLKLISLKSLEHHSKGISLSFLCKVEEAANSLDVHMQQNLSSFVDAVEKILVEQKQLELHSDDTSQK
;
A
#
# COMPACT_ATOMS: atom_id res chain seq x y z
N MET A 1 48.44 -11.36 -28.37
CA MET A 1 47.28 -10.82 -29.10
C MET A 1 46.14 -11.77 -28.81
N ALA A 2 45.32 -11.39 -27.83
CA ALA A 2 44.16 -12.14 -27.39
C ALA A 2 43.06 -11.10 -27.15
N ASP A 3 41.91 -11.36 -27.75
CA ASP A 3 40.74 -10.50 -27.81
C ASP A 3 40.20 -10.16 -26.41
N SER A 4 39.91 -8.88 -26.21
CA SER A 4 39.03 -8.40 -25.15
C SER A 4 37.59 -8.66 -25.58
N MET A 5 36.91 -9.56 -24.87
CA MET A 5 35.47 -9.78 -24.99
C MET A 5 34.84 -9.28 -23.69
N GLU A 6 34.20 -8.12 -23.77
CA GLU A 6 33.38 -7.55 -22.69
C GLU A 6 32.19 -8.47 -22.41
N ILE A 7 32.03 -8.89 -21.16
CA ILE A 7 30.84 -9.58 -20.65
C ILE A 7 30.07 -8.54 -19.82
N ALA A 8 28.91 -8.14 -20.32
CA ALA A 8 27.97 -7.27 -19.61
C ALA A 8 27.15 -8.09 -18.60
N PRO A 9 26.87 -7.57 -17.40
CA PRO A 9 26.02 -8.26 -16.42
C PRO A 9 24.54 -7.96 -16.72
N SER A 10 23.72 -9.00 -16.81
CA SER A 10 22.27 -8.89 -16.96
C SER A 10 21.60 -9.52 -15.73
N SER A 11 21.24 -8.70 -14.76
CA SER A 11 20.57 -9.12 -13.51
C SER A 11 19.19 -8.45 -13.41
N ALA A 12 18.12 -9.22 -13.59
CA ALA A 12 16.74 -8.77 -13.32
C ALA A 12 16.21 -9.51 -12.09
N HIS A 13 15.76 -8.75 -11.09
CA HIS A 13 15.21 -9.26 -9.84
C HIS A 13 13.80 -9.85 -10.04
N LEU A 14 13.55 -11.01 -9.43
CA LEU A 14 12.23 -11.65 -9.34
C LEU A 14 11.32 -10.85 -8.38
N ASP A 15 10.29 -10.20 -8.93
CA ASP A 15 9.26 -9.51 -8.15
C ASP A 15 8.08 -10.45 -7.87
N LEU A 16 8.03 -10.98 -6.64
CA LEU A 16 6.96 -11.85 -6.14
C LEU A 16 5.62 -11.12 -6.04
N ASP A 17 5.60 -9.79 -5.96
CA ASP A 17 4.38 -8.99 -5.82
C ASP A 17 3.68 -8.78 -7.16
N SER A 18 4.43 -8.73 -8.27
CA SER A 18 3.87 -8.80 -9.64
C SER A 18 3.11 -10.10 -9.88
N LEU A 19 3.70 -11.24 -9.51
CA LEU A 19 3.07 -12.56 -9.64
C LEU A 19 1.82 -12.66 -8.76
N ARG A 20 1.84 -12.01 -7.59
CA ARG A 20 0.69 -11.92 -6.68
C ARG A 20 -0.42 -11.01 -7.23
N SER A 21 -0.08 -9.93 -7.91
CA SER A 21 -1.04 -9.02 -8.57
C SER A 21 -1.74 -9.71 -9.74
N GLN A 22 -1.00 -10.49 -10.53
CA GLN A 22 -1.55 -11.28 -11.63
C GLN A 22 -2.49 -12.40 -11.14
N VAL A 23 -2.19 -13.01 -9.99
CA VAL A 23 -3.11 -13.96 -9.34
C VAL A 23 -4.42 -13.29 -8.92
N VAL A 24 -4.39 -12.02 -8.49
CA VAL A 24 -5.59 -11.26 -8.14
C VAL A 24 -6.45 -10.97 -9.38
N GLU A 25 -5.84 -10.63 -10.51
CA GLU A 25 -6.53 -10.36 -11.77
C GLU A 25 -7.21 -11.63 -12.35
N LEU A 26 -6.58 -12.79 -12.21
CA LEU A 26 -7.19 -14.08 -12.56
C LEU A 26 -8.43 -14.39 -11.71
N VAL A 27 -8.45 -13.94 -10.44
CA VAL A 27 -9.61 -14.10 -9.58
C VAL A 27 -10.74 -13.12 -9.94
N GLU A 28 -10.40 -11.94 -10.44
CA GLU A 28 -11.39 -10.97 -10.90
C GLU A 28 -12.16 -11.46 -12.13
N ILE A 29 -11.49 -12.20 -13.03
CA ILE A 29 -12.13 -12.91 -14.14
C ILE A 29 -13.08 -14.00 -13.64
N HIS A 30 -12.72 -14.72 -12.56
CA HIS A 30 -13.59 -15.73 -11.95
C HIS A 30 -14.82 -15.11 -11.25
N ARG A 31 -14.74 -13.85 -10.79
CA ARG A 31 -15.87 -13.13 -10.18
C ARG A 31 -16.95 -12.78 -11.21
N ASN A 32 -16.56 -12.36 -12.42
CA ASN A 32 -17.51 -12.03 -13.50
C ASN A 32 -18.38 -13.22 -13.91
N ILE A 33 -17.93 -14.46 -13.67
CA ILE A 33 -18.69 -15.70 -13.91
C ILE A 33 -19.91 -15.81 -12.99
N LYS A 34 -19.86 -15.26 -11.77
CA LYS A 34 -20.93 -15.39 -10.76
C LYS A 34 -21.99 -14.30 -10.84
N GLU A 35 -21.68 -13.15 -11.44
CA GLU A 35 -22.64 -12.03 -11.53
C GLU A 35 -23.65 -12.21 -12.67
N ASP A 36 -23.31 -12.98 -13.71
CA ASP A 36 -24.20 -13.29 -14.86
C ASP A 36 -25.14 -14.50 -14.64
N GLU A 37 -25.13 -15.12 -13.45
CA GLU A 37 -26.04 -16.24 -13.12
C GLU A 37 -27.51 -15.80 -12.86
N VAL A 38 -27.80 -14.50 -12.86
CA VAL A 38 -29.16 -13.99 -12.62
C VAL A 38 -29.89 -13.80 -13.96
N GLU A 39 -30.66 -14.83 -14.34
CA GLU A 39 -31.59 -14.89 -15.48
C GLU A 39 -30.99 -14.90 -16.90
N MET A 40 -30.12 -15.85 -17.22
CA MET A 40 -29.76 -16.15 -18.62
C MET A 40 -30.09 -17.58 -19.01
N ALA A 41 -30.53 -17.78 -20.26
CA ALA A 41 -30.82 -19.10 -20.80
C ALA A 41 -29.54 -19.97 -20.74
N PRO A 42 -29.65 -21.29 -20.46
CA PRO A 42 -28.49 -22.15 -20.21
C PRO A 42 -27.47 -22.17 -21.37
N SER A 43 -27.89 -21.86 -22.60
CA SER A 43 -27.03 -21.76 -23.78
C SER A 43 -26.15 -20.50 -23.80
N ASP A 44 -26.55 -19.41 -23.16
CA ASP A 44 -25.80 -18.14 -23.16
C ASP A 44 -24.74 -18.12 -22.05
N SER A 45 -25.02 -18.77 -20.91
CA SER A 45 -24.03 -18.97 -19.83
C SER A 45 -22.84 -19.84 -20.26
N GLU A 46 -23.07 -20.85 -21.10
CA GLU A 46 -22.02 -21.76 -21.56
C GLU A 46 -21.08 -21.09 -22.58
N ASN A 47 -21.60 -20.13 -23.36
CA ASN A 47 -20.80 -19.33 -24.29
C ASN A 47 -19.97 -18.29 -23.54
N LEU A 48 -20.53 -17.60 -22.54
CA LEU A 48 -19.77 -16.68 -21.69
C LEU A 48 -18.69 -17.40 -20.89
N LEU A 49 -18.97 -18.59 -20.35
CA LEU A 49 -17.96 -19.43 -19.69
C LEU A 49 -16.81 -19.82 -20.63
N LYS A 50 -17.11 -20.13 -21.88
CA LYS A 50 -16.08 -20.42 -22.91
C LYS A 50 -15.28 -19.17 -23.26
N ASP A 51 -15.92 -18.03 -23.42
CA ASP A 51 -15.24 -16.76 -23.72
C ASP A 51 -14.37 -16.30 -22.53
N CYS A 52 -14.84 -16.48 -21.29
CA CYS A 52 -14.05 -16.23 -20.09
C CYS A 52 -12.88 -17.21 -19.95
N ALA A 53 -13.07 -18.50 -20.24
CA ALA A 53 -11.99 -19.48 -20.24
C ALA A 53 -10.93 -19.17 -21.31
N LEU A 54 -11.34 -18.72 -22.49
CA LEU A 54 -10.45 -18.28 -23.55
C LEU A 54 -9.73 -16.98 -23.20
N HIS A 55 -10.41 -16.04 -22.54
CA HIS A 55 -9.82 -14.79 -22.05
C HIS A 55 -8.79 -15.06 -20.95
N LEU A 56 -9.12 -15.96 -20.00
CA LEU A 56 -8.21 -16.43 -18.96
C LEU A 56 -7.01 -17.15 -19.56
N GLU A 57 -7.22 -18.06 -20.51
CA GLU A 57 -6.15 -18.78 -21.19
C GLU A 57 -5.25 -17.83 -21.99
N SER A 58 -5.82 -16.84 -22.67
CA SER A 58 -5.07 -15.80 -23.37
C SER A 58 -4.24 -14.95 -22.41
N LYS A 59 -4.82 -14.55 -21.28
CA LYS A 59 -4.14 -13.77 -20.22
C LYS A 59 -3.03 -14.56 -19.55
N VAL A 60 -3.26 -15.84 -19.27
CA VAL A 60 -2.24 -16.74 -18.74
C VAL A 60 -1.10 -16.96 -19.75
N LYS A 61 -1.40 -17.08 -21.05
CA LYS A 61 -0.38 -17.15 -22.11
C LYS A 61 0.40 -15.85 -22.25
N GLU A 62 -0.26 -14.70 -22.14
CA GLU A 62 0.35 -13.37 -22.11
C GLU A 62 1.34 -13.26 -20.93
N ILE A 63 0.91 -13.60 -19.71
CA ILE A 63 1.75 -13.67 -18.49
C ILE A 63 2.96 -14.60 -18.69
N ILE A 64 2.72 -15.82 -19.18
CA ILE A 64 3.81 -16.79 -19.42
C ILE A 64 4.81 -16.26 -20.45
N SER A 65 4.35 -15.52 -21.46
CA SER A 65 5.23 -14.91 -22.46
C SER A 65 6.03 -13.75 -21.88
N GLU A 66 5.40 -12.89 -21.07
CA GLU A 66 6.03 -11.76 -20.37
C GLU A 66 7.07 -12.23 -19.34
N CYS A 67 6.88 -13.41 -18.75
CA CYS A 67 7.81 -14.02 -17.79
C CYS A 67 8.82 -14.98 -18.43
N SER A 68 8.84 -15.18 -19.75
CA SER A 68 9.72 -16.19 -20.39
C SER A 68 11.22 -15.83 -20.36
N ASP A 69 11.56 -14.55 -20.20
CA ASP A 69 12.94 -14.04 -20.01
C ASP A 69 13.57 -14.43 -18.66
N VAL A 70 12.79 -14.96 -17.71
CA VAL A 70 13.27 -15.37 -16.38
C VAL A 70 14.11 -16.66 -16.44
N SER A 71 14.14 -17.35 -17.60
CA SER A 71 14.98 -18.52 -17.82
C SER A 71 16.48 -18.22 -18.02
N PHE A 72 16.90 -16.95 -17.92
CA PHE A 72 18.29 -16.51 -18.14
C PHE A 72 19.14 -16.29 -16.89
N LEU A 73 18.60 -16.47 -15.66
CA LEU A 73 19.44 -16.46 -14.45
C LEU A 73 20.12 -17.82 -14.30
N GLY A 74 21.38 -17.89 -14.72
CA GLY A 74 22.24 -19.05 -14.49
C GLY A 74 22.29 -19.37 -12.99
N ILE A 75 22.13 -20.65 -12.65
CA ILE A 75 22.13 -21.15 -11.27
C ILE A 75 23.41 -20.71 -10.52
N GLU A 76 24.53 -20.56 -11.23
CA GLU A 76 25.80 -20.02 -10.72
C GLU A 76 25.76 -18.58 -10.16
N ASP A 77 24.95 -17.66 -10.71
CA ASP A 77 24.91 -16.26 -10.25
C ASP A 77 24.10 -16.10 -8.96
N LEU A 78 23.13 -16.99 -8.74
CA LEU A 78 22.32 -17.03 -7.53
C LEU A 78 23.13 -17.51 -6.33
N ASP A 79 24.00 -18.50 -6.51
CA ASP A 79 24.87 -19.01 -5.44
C ASP A 79 25.88 -17.94 -4.98
N ALA A 80 26.44 -17.16 -5.92
CA ALA A 80 27.34 -16.05 -5.60
C ALA A 80 26.64 -14.94 -4.80
N TYR A 81 25.41 -14.60 -5.17
CA TYR A 81 24.59 -13.63 -4.43
C TYR A 81 24.20 -14.13 -3.04
N VAL A 82 23.86 -15.41 -2.90
CA VAL A 82 23.56 -16.04 -1.61
C VAL A 82 24.78 -16.04 -0.69
N GLU A 83 25.99 -16.28 -1.22
CA GLU A 83 27.22 -16.20 -0.44
C GLU A 83 27.54 -14.75 -0.02
N HIS A 84 27.32 -13.76 -0.89
CA HIS A 84 27.44 -12.35 -0.53
C HIS A 84 26.50 -11.95 0.61
N LEU A 85 25.21 -12.32 0.53
CA LEU A 85 24.24 -12.07 1.59
C LEU A 85 24.59 -12.79 2.90
N LYS A 86 25.16 -14.01 2.83
CA LYS A 86 25.67 -14.72 4.02
C LYS A 86 26.83 -13.98 4.65
N GLU A 87 27.70 -13.35 3.86
CA GLU A 87 28.82 -12.57 4.37
C GLU A 87 28.34 -11.27 5.02
N GLU A 88 27.43 -10.52 4.37
CA GLU A 88 26.78 -9.36 4.98
C GLU A 88 26.07 -9.74 6.29
N LEU A 89 25.31 -10.83 6.31
CA LEU A 89 24.64 -11.30 7.53
C LEU A 89 25.63 -11.61 8.66
N LYS A 90 26.79 -12.20 8.35
CA LYS A 90 27.85 -12.43 9.35
C LYS A 90 28.41 -11.12 9.89
N THR A 91 28.64 -10.13 9.03
CA THR A 91 29.15 -8.82 9.44
C THR A 91 28.15 -8.10 10.36
N VAL A 92 26.89 -8.03 9.96
CA VAL A 92 25.81 -7.42 10.74
C VAL A 92 25.60 -8.14 12.07
N THR A 93 25.68 -9.47 12.09
CA THR A 93 25.58 -10.25 13.33
C THR A 93 26.74 -9.94 14.27
N ALA A 94 27.97 -9.80 13.75
CA ALA A 94 29.14 -9.46 14.56
C ALA A 94 29.04 -8.04 15.14
N GLU A 95 28.56 -7.07 14.35
CA GLU A 95 28.30 -5.71 14.83
C GLU A 95 27.18 -5.68 15.88
N SER A 96 26.11 -6.44 15.68
CA SER A 96 25.02 -6.56 16.64
C SER A 96 25.50 -7.13 17.99
N ILE A 97 26.35 -8.16 17.97
CA ILE A 97 26.98 -8.70 19.19
C ILE A 97 27.85 -7.63 19.87
N LYS A 98 28.62 -6.85 19.10
CA LYS A 98 29.46 -5.78 19.64
C LYS A 98 28.60 -4.70 20.32
N ILE A 99 27.54 -4.25 19.66
CA ILE A 99 26.59 -3.28 20.22
C ILE A 99 25.93 -3.83 21.47
N SER A 100 25.50 -5.10 21.45
CA SER A 100 24.90 -5.75 22.62
C SER A 100 25.85 -5.78 23.83
N ASN A 101 27.13 -6.09 23.61
CA ASN A 101 28.14 -6.06 24.68
C ASN A 101 28.40 -4.62 25.20
N GLU A 102 28.30 -3.62 24.33
CA GLU A 102 28.44 -2.21 24.72
C GLU A 102 27.26 -1.75 25.57
N ILE A 103 26.03 -2.14 25.20
CA ILE A 103 24.81 -1.89 25.98
C ILE A 103 24.89 -2.58 27.35
N GLU A 104 25.33 -3.84 27.40
CA GLU A 104 25.48 -4.56 28.68
C GLU A 104 26.48 -3.87 29.60
N ASN A 105 27.63 -3.43 29.06
CA ASN A 105 28.61 -2.68 29.83
C ASN A 105 28.06 -1.33 30.32
N LEU A 106 27.36 -0.60 29.46
CA LEU A 106 26.76 0.69 29.83
C LEU A 106 25.68 0.52 30.91
N SER A 107 24.85 -0.52 30.79
CA SER A 107 23.82 -0.88 31.76
C SER A 107 24.43 -1.21 33.12
N ARG A 108 25.49 -2.04 33.13
CA ARG A 108 26.22 -2.37 34.35
C ARG A 108 26.83 -1.12 35.01
N THR A 109 27.49 -0.27 34.24
CA THR A 109 28.07 0.99 34.77
C THR A 109 26.99 1.92 35.29
N HIS A 110 25.85 2.05 34.60
CA HIS A 110 24.72 2.83 35.08
C HIS A 110 24.18 2.31 36.44
N VAL A 111 24.07 0.99 36.62
CA VAL A 111 23.65 0.41 37.89
C VAL A 111 24.68 0.69 39.00
N GLU A 112 25.98 0.52 38.71
CA GLU A 112 27.06 0.83 39.66
C GLU A 112 27.04 2.32 40.08
N ASP A 113 26.89 3.24 39.12
CA ASP A 113 26.80 4.68 39.37
C ASP A 113 25.53 5.04 40.17
N SER A 114 24.40 4.41 39.84
CA SER A 114 23.14 4.61 40.56
C SER A 114 23.23 4.13 42.02
N CYS A 115 23.84 2.98 42.29
CA CYS A 115 24.04 2.49 43.65
C CYS A 115 24.98 3.40 44.46
N THR A 116 25.99 3.96 43.80
CA THR A 116 26.91 4.93 44.43
C THR A 116 26.16 6.20 44.79
N LEU A 117 25.37 6.75 43.86
CA LEU A 117 24.55 7.94 44.11
C LEU A 117 23.50 7.71 45.22
N GLU A 118 22.89 6.53 45.27
CA GLU A 118 21.94 6.17 46.33
C GLU A 118 22.63 6.16 47.70
N SER A 119 23.83 5.58 47.80
CA SER A 119 24.63 5.58 49.02
C SER A 119 24.99 7.01 49.48
N ASP A 120 25.38 7.88 48.54
CA ASP A 120 25.68 9.29 48.83
C ASP A 120 24.44 10.05 49.33
N LEU A 121 23.25 9.75 48.75
CA LEU A 121 21.98 10.34 49.19
C LEU A 121 21.57 9.85 50.58
N GLU A 122 21.78 8.58 50.90
CA GLU A 122 21.55 8.04 52.25
C GLU A 122 22.46 8.71 53.30
N GLU A 123 23.74 8.89 52.98
CA GLU A 123 24.69 9.62 53.86
C GLU A 123 24.25 11.08 54.08
N LEU A 124 23.82 11.76 53.01
CA LEU A 124 23.31 13.12 53.10
C LEU A 124 22.03 13.19 53.94
N ASN A 125 21.12 12.22 53.78
CA ASN A 125 19.88 12.14 54.54
C ASN A 125 20.14 11.90 56.04
N HIS A 126 21.07 11.00 56.37
CA HIS A 126 21.51 10.81 57.76
C HIS A 126 22.11 12.09 58.37
N THR A 127 22.85 12.85 57.56
CA THR A 127 23.40 14.15 57.98
C THR A 127 22.28 15.18 58.23
N LEU A 128 21.26 15.22 57.38
CA LEU A 128 20.08 16.06 57.56
C LEU A 128 19.25 15.68 58.79
N ASP A 129 19.04 14.38 59.03
CA ASP A 129 18.34 13.88 60.23
C ASP A 129 19.09 14.23 61.52
N LEU A 130 20.43 14.18 61.51
CA LEU A 130 21.26 14.65 62.62
C LEU A 130 21.05 16.14 62.89
N ILE A 131 20.97 16.96 61.84
CA ILE A 131 20.71 18.41 61.95
C ILE A 131 19.27 18.67 62.44
N ALA A 132 18.28 17.93 61.93
CA ALA A 132 16.87 18.06 62.29
C ALA A 132 16.58 17.59 63.72
N SER A 133 17.20 16.50 64.16
CA SER A 133 17.07 15.97 65.53
C SER A 133 17.74 16.89 66.57
N GLN A 134 18.80 17.61 66.20
CA GLN A 134 19.33 18.72 67.01
C GLN A 134 18.36 19.92 67.09
N GLY A 135 17.58 20.18 66.04
CA GLY A 135 16.54 21.21 66.03
C GLY A 135 15.27 20.87 66.83
N SER A 136 14.90 19.58 66.89
CA SER A 136 13.64 19.09 67.44
C SER A 136 13.66 18.73 68.94
N LYS A 137 14.83 18.48 69.54
CA LYS A 137 14.96 18.29 71.01
C LYS A 137 14.49 19.48 71.88
N LYS A 138 14.02 20.57 71.25
CA LYS A 138 13.42 21.74 71.92
C LYS A 138 11.89 21.79 71.89
N ALA A 139 11.19 20.87 71.24
CA ALA A 139 9.73 20.97 71.12
C ALA A 139 9.06 19.60 71.09
N LYS A 140 8.04 19.42 71.96
CA LYS A 140 7.04 18.34 71.99
C LYS A 140 7.31 17.16 72.94
N GLU A 141 7.19 17.46 74.24
CA GLU A 141 6.30 16.68 75.10
C GLU A 141 4.83 16.97 74.70
N ASP A 142 3.96 16.00 74.96
CA ASP A 142 2.50 16.04 74.94
C ASP A 142 1.72 15.77 73.63
N GLN A 143 1.25 14.52 73.57
CA GLN A 143 -0.16 14.10 73.71
C GLN A 143 -0.84 13.40 72.51
N ASN A 144 -1.70 12.46 72.92
CA ASN A 144 -2.04 11.19 72.29
C ASN A 144 -3.57 10.96 72.44
N VAL A 145 -4.16 10.27 71.45
CA VAL A 145 -5.26 9.25 71.54
C VAL A 145 -6.76 9.65 71.68
N ASP A 146 -7.48 9.24 70.62
CA ASP A 146 -8.74 8.46 70.46
C ASP A 146 -10.04 8.64 71.29
N CYS A 147 -11.18 8.52 70.58
CA CYS A 147 -12.03 7.30 70.46
C CYS A 147 -13.56 7.44 70.65
N SER A 148 -14.28 6.71 69.77
CA SER A 148 -15.41 5.79 70.02
C SER A 148 -16.91 6.20 69.88
N THR A 149 -17.53 5.69 68.80
CA THR A 149 -18.60 4.66 68.62
C THR A 149 -19.93 4.53 69.42
N TYR A 150 -20.98 4.14 68.64
CA TYR A 150 -22.03 3.07 68.80
C TYR A 150 -23.52 3.36 69.14
N GLY A 151 -24.42 2.66 68.38
CA GLY A 151 -25.71 2.05 68.80
C GLY A 151 -27.01 2.73 68.33
N GLU A 152 -28.13 2.09 67.97
CA GLU A 152 -28.57 0.71 67.60
C GLU A 152 -30.08 0.81 67.17
N ASP A 153 -30.55 -0.08 66.30
CA ASP A 153 -31.85 -0.10 65.58
C ASP A 153 -33.09 -0.58 66.38
N GLN A 154 -34.30 -0.21 65.92
CA GLN A 154 -35.54 -1.02 66.00
C GLN A 154 -36.77 -0.35 65.31
N SER A 155 -37.15 -0.72 64.07
CA SER A 155 -38.47 -0.36 63.49
C SER A 155 -38.91 -1.13 62.20
N ASP A 156 -38.98 -2.47 62.19
CA ASP A 156 -39.02 -3.23 60.90
C ASP A 156 -40.27 -4.10 60.58
N LEU A 157 -41.51 -3.70 60.90
CA LEU A 157 -42.67 -4.59 60.64
C LEU A 157 -43.87 -4.03 59.87
N ILE A 158 -43.98 -2.71 59.70
CA ILE A 158 -44.97 -2.10 58.77
C ILE A 158 -44.31 -1.76 57.42
N ASN A 159 -42.97 -1.78 57.36
CA ASN A 159 -42.19 -1.43 56.18
C ASN A 159 -42.22 -2.52 55.10
N ILE A 160 -42.44 -3.79 55.45
CA ILE A 160 -42.20 -4.96 54.58
C ILE A 160 -42.99 -4.94 53.24
N HIS A 161 -44.24 -4.49 53.21
CA HIS A 161 -45.04 -4.48 51.96
C HIS A 161 -44.76 -3.25 51.07
N GLU A 162 -44.44 -2.10 51.66
CA GLU A 162 -43.95 -0.95 50.89
C GLU A 162 -42.52 -1.21 50.42
N ASP A 163 -41.67 -1.80 51.27
CA ASP A 163 -40.29 -2.23 51.00
C ASP A 163 -40.23 -3.14 49.78
N HIS A 164 -41.08 -4.17 49.66
CA HIS A 164 -41.04 -5.03 48.47
C HIS A 164 -41.40 -4.30 47.17
N LYS A 165 -42.24 -3.25 47.23
CA LYS A 165 -42.58 -2.44 46.05
C LYS A 165 -41.44 -1.46 45.71
N PHE A 166 -40.81 -0.87 46.72
CA PHE A 166 -39.63 -0.03 46.55
C PHE A 166 -38.43 -0.86 46.07
N GLU A 167 -38.24 -2.07 46.58
CA GLU A 167 -37.22 -3.04 46.18
C GLU A 167 -37.41 -3.48 44.72
N ILE A 168 -38.65 -3.70 44.26
CA ILE A 168 -38.92 -3.99 42.84
C ILE A 168 -38.55 -2.79 41.95
N LEU A 169 -38.92 -1.57 42.32
CA LEU A 169 -38.57 -0.37 41.55
C LEU A 169 -37.05 -0.09 41.58
N GLU A 170 -36.39 -0.39 42.70
CA GLU A 170 -34.94 -0.31 42.85
C GLU A 170 -34.25 -1.35 41.97
N LEU A 171 -34.75 -2.59 41.93
CA LEU A 171 -34.25 -3.64 41.05
C LEU A 171 -34.49 -3.31 39.57
N GLU A 172 -35.64 -2.76 39.20
CA GLU A 172 -35.91 -2.29 37.83
C GLU A 172 -34.97 -1.15 37.44
N SER A 173 -34.77 -0.17 38.33
CA SER A 173 -33.80 0.91 38.15
C SER A 173 -32.36 0.36 38.02
N GLN A 174 -32.01 -0.66 38.80
CA GLN A 174 -30.71 -1.30 38.76
C GLN A 174 -30.51 -2.12 37.49
N ILE A 175 -31.56 -2.79 36.99
CA ILE A 175 -31.55 -3.49 35.71
C ILE A 175 -31.35 -2.50 34.56
N GLU A 176 -32.07 -1.38 34.54
CA GLU A 176 -31.91 -0.36 33.50
C GLU A 176 -30.50 0.25 33.56
N LYS A 177 -29.99 0.55 34.75
CA LYS A 177 -28.61 1.00 34.94
C LYS A 177 -27.60 -0.03 34.44
N ASN A 178 -27.78 -1.31 34.78
CA ASN A 178 -26.91 -2.38 34.33
C ASN A 178 -26.98 -2.58 32.81
N LYS A 179 -28.14 -2.35 32.19
CA LYS A 179 -28.30 -2.39 30.74
C LYS A 179 -27.53 -1.26 30.05
N ILE A 180 -27.63 -0.03 30.56
CA ILE A 180 -26.82 1.10 30.06
C ILE A 180 -25.32 0.82 30.22
N ILE A 181 -24.91 0.23 31.35
CA ILE A 181 -23.52 -0.18 31.58
C ILE A 181 -23.10 -1.26 30.57
N LEU A 182 -23.96 -2.25 30.32
CA LEU A 182 -23.68 -3.32 29.36
C LEU A 182 -23.51 -2.76 27.94
N ASP A 183 -24.39 -1.86 27.51
CA ASP A 183 -24.29 -1.17 26.22
C ASP A 183 -22.96 -0.38 26.13
N SER A 184 -22.61 0.36 27.19
CA SER A 184 -21.34 1.09 27.28
C SER A 184 -20.09 0.19 27.24
N LEU A 185 -20.17 -0.99 27.86
CA LEU A 185 -19.09 -1.98 27.84
C LEU A 185 -18.93 -2.63 26.46
N GLN A 186 -20.04 -2.85 25.74
CA GLN A 186 -20.01 -3.37 24.38
C GLN A 186 -19.43 -2.34 23.39
N ASP A 187 -19.77 -1.06 23.57
CA ASP A 187 -19.15 0.02 22.82
C ASP A 187 -17.64 0.09 23.09
N LEU A 188 -17.23 -0.04 24.35
CA LEU A 188 -15.80 -0.06 24.72
C LEU A 188 -15.05 -1.28 24.15
N ASP A 189 -15.64 -2.47 24.15
CA ASP A 189 -15.08 -3.67 23.50
C ASP A 189 -14.90 -3.46 21.98
N SER A 190 -15.85 -2.80 21.33
CA SER A 190 -15.74 -2.45 19.91
C SER A 190 -14.61 -1.43 19.64
N VAL A 191 -14.38 -0.50 20.57
CA VAL A 191 -13.25 0.44 20.52
C VAL A 191 -11.94 -0.31 20.70
N PHE A 192 -11.86 -1.21 21.68
CA PHE A 192 -10.66 -1.98 22.00
C PHE A 192 -10.20 -2.87 20.82
N LYS A 193 -11.12 -3.62 20.21
CA LYS A 193 -10.83 -4.46 19.03
C LYS A 193 -10.29 -3.67 17.84
N ARG A 194 -10.66 -2.39 17.73
CA ARG A 194 -10.18 -1.51 16.66
C ARG A 194 -8.80 -0.97 16.92
N PHE A 195 -8.50 -0.61 18.18
CA PHE A 195 -7.13 -0.28 18.57
C PHE A 195 -6.19 -1.48 18.37
N GLU A 196 -6.62 -2.68 18.75
CA GLU A 196 -5.84 -3.91 18.54
C GLU A 196 -5.56 -4.16 17.05
N ALA A 197 -6.55 -3.98 16.17
CA ALA A 197 -6.32 -4.11 14.73
C ALA A 197 -5.48 -2.97 14.14
N ALA A 198 -5.59 -1.75 14.66
CA ALA A 198 -4.75 -0.65 14.22
C ALA A 198 -3.28 -0.90 14.58
N GLU A 199 -3.02 -1.37 15.81
CA GLU A 199 -1.70 -1.79 16.29
C GLU A 199 -1.13 -2.94 15.46
N GLN A 200 -1.92 -3.99 15.18
CA GLN A 200 -1.50 -5.11 14.34
C GLN A 200 -1.12 -4.70 12.91
N ILE A 201 -1.77 -3.67 12.35
CA ILE A 201 -1.46 -3.19 11.00
C ILE A 201 -0.21 -2.30 11.03
N GLU A 202 -0.05 -1.44 12.04
CA GLU A 202 1.15 -0.62 12.25
C GLU A 202 2.41 -1.49 12.42
N ASP A 203 2.33 -2.57 13.20
CA ASP A 203 3.44 -3.51 13.39
C ASP A 203 3.87 -4.23 12.10
N LEU A 204 2.94 -4.39 11.15
CA LEU A 204 3.12 -5.24 9.98
C LEU A 204 3.46 -4.48 8.70
N LEU A 205 3.23 -3.16 8.67
CA LEU A 205 3.48 -2.30 7.52
C LEU A 205 4.46 -1.18 7.89
N THR A 206 5.68 -1.26 7.36
CA THR A 206 6.69 -0.23 7.52
C THR A 206 6.20 1.12 6.99
N GLY A 207 6.43 2.19 7.77
CA GLY A 207 6.07 3.56 7.40
C GLY A 207 4.59 3.91 7.61
N LEU A 208 3.77 2.99 8.12
CA LEU A 208 2.43 3.31 8.57
C LEU A 208 2.45 3.89 9.99
N LYS A 209 1.65 4.91 10.25
CA LYS A 209 1.40 5.42 11.60
C LYS A 209 -0.05 5.83 11.76
N VAL A 210 -0.70 5.41 12.84
CA VAL A 210 -2.05 5.90 13.17
C VAL A 210 -1.94 7.32 13.75
N ILE A 211 -2.57 8.29 13.11
CA ILE A 211 -2.53 9.71 13.54
C ILE A 211 -3.70 10.02 14.46
N GLU A 212 -4.90 9.58 14.08
CA GLU A 212 -6.13 9.95 14.76
C GLU A 212 -7.16 8.83 14.62
N VAL A 213 -7.90 8.59 15.70
CA VAL A 213 -9.06 7.68 15.72
C VAL A 213 -10.21 8.46 16.34
N ASP A 214 -11.19 8.84 15.51
CA ASP A 214 -12.39 9.55 15.94
C ASP A 214 -13.63 8.77 15.53
N GLY A 215 -14.39 8.28 16.52
CA GLY A 215 -15.57 7.45 16.25
C GLY A 215 -15.20 6.28 15.33
N ASN A 216 -15.81 6.21 14.15
CA ASN A 216 -15.57 5.19 13.11
C ASN A 216 -14.55 5.57 12.05
N CYS A 217 -13.83 6.67 12.25
CA CYS A 217 -12.87 7.19 11.30
C CYS A 217 -11.46 6.95 11.81
N PHE A 218 -10.61 6.41 10.94
CA PHE A 218 -9.17 6.31 11.14
C PHE A 218 -8.48 7.31 10.23
N ARG A 219 -7.52 8.04 10.78
CA ARG A 219 -6.57 8.80 9.98
C ARG A 219 -5.20 8.17 10.10
N LEU A 220 -4.67 7.73 8.98
CA LEU A 220 -3.39 7.03 8.88
C LEU A 220 -2.38 7.91 8.13
N SER A 221 -1.15 7.98 8.61
CA SER A 221 0.00 8.49 7.88
C SER A 221 0.69 7.33 7.18
N LEU A 222 0.95 7.49 5.89
CA LEU A 222 1.67 6.54 5.06
C LEU A 222 2.95 7.18 4.56
N GLN A 223 4.06 6.78 5.15
CA GLN A 223 5.40 7.03 4.66
C GLN A 223 5.79 5.91 3.69
N THR A 224 5.79 6.20 2.39
CA THR A 224 6.04 5.21 1.35
C THR A 224 7.40 5.44 0.72
N TYR A 225 8.29 4.45 0.84
CA TYR A 225 9.62 4.50 0.23
C TYR A 225 9.53 4.16 -1.26
N ILE A 226 10.13 5.01 -2.10
CA ILE A 226 10.16 4.83 -3.55
C ILE A 226 11.46 4.09 -3.92
N PRO A 227 11.37 2.92 -4.57
CA PRO A 227 12.55 2.20 -5.05
C PRO A 227 13.33 3.05 -6.05
N LYS A 228 14.64 3.20 -5.83
CA LYS A 228 15.50 3.97 -6.75
C LYS A 228 15.53 3.35 -8.13
N LEU A 229 15.31 4.16 -9.16
CA LEU A 229 15.26 3.71 -10.55
C LEU A 229 16.61 3.31 -11.15
N GLU A 230 17.72 3.73 -10.52
CA GLU A 230 19.11 3.56 -11.01
C GLU A 230 19.52 2.08 -11.22
N GLY A 231 18.79 1.12 -10.61
CA GLY A 231 18.98 -0.32 -10.83
C GLY A 231 17.81 -1.06 -11.50
N LEU A 232 16.68 -0.39 -11.76
CA LEU A 232 15.43 -1.03 -12.21
C LEU A 232 15.08 -0.74 -13.68
N LEU A 233 15.57 0.36 -14.24
CA LEU A 233 15.35 0.71 -15.65
C LEU A 233 16.53 0.29 -16.51
N PHE A 234 16.41 -0.84 -17.20
CA PHE A 234 17.47 -1.41 -18.05
C PHE A 234 18.03 -0.48 -19.15
N GLN A 235 17.44 0.70 -19.42
CA GLN A 235 17.83 1.55 -20.56
C GLN A 235 17.71 3.07 -20.34
N GLN A 236 17.24 3.56 -19.19
CA GLN A 236 17.00 4.99 -19.00
C GLN A 236 18.15 5.65 -18.22
N ARG A 237 19.19 6.09 -18.92
CA ARG A 237 20.16 7.03 -18.33
C ARG A 237 19.49 8.38 -18.16
N MET A 238 18.96 8.64 -16.96
CA MET A 238 18.46 9.96 -16.59
C MET A 238 19.61 10.79 -16.03
N GLU A 239 19.92 11.89 -16.69
CA GLU A 239 20.78 12.93 -16.18
C GLU A 239 19.92 13.90 -15.34
N ASP A 240 20.24 14.02 -14.05
CA ASP A 240 19.96 15.20 -13.21
C ASP A 240 18.48 15.47 -12.83
N VAL A 241 17.73 14.44 -12.41
CA VAL A 241 16.42 14.64 -11.73
C VAL A 241 16.44 13.98 -10.36
N ASN A 242 16.25 14.79 -9.30
CA ASN A 242 16.12 14.30 -7.92
C ASN A 242 14.84 13.47 -7.79
N GLU A 243 14.97 12.15 -7.84
CA GLU A 243 13.90 11.20 -7.50
C GLU A 243 13.53 11.34 -6.02
N PRO A 244 12.24 11.51 -5.66
CA PRO A 244 11.85 11.51 -4.26
C PRO A 244 12.06 10.11 -3.69
N SER A 245 12.98 9.96 -2.74
CA SER A 245 13.24 8.67 -2.06
C SER A 245 12.06 8.19 -1.21
N GLU A 246 11.14 9.09 -0.90
CA GLU A 246 10.02 8.86 -0.02
C GLU A 246 8.90 9.84 -0.35
N VAL A 247 7.67 9.36 -0.30
CA VAL A 247 6.46 10.17 -0.42
C VAL A 247 5.54 9.90 0.76
N ASN A 248 4.89 10.96 1.24
CA ASN A 248 4.00 10.90 2.38
C ASN A 248 2.57 11.16 1.94
N HIS A 249 1.69 10.22 2.29
CA HIS A 249 0.25 10.31 2.06
C HIS A 249 -0.48 10.14 3.39
N GLU A 250 -1.68 10.71 3.48
CA GLU A 250 -2.60 10.45 4.57
C GLU A 250 -3.86 9.76 4.03
N LEU A 251 -4.35 8.78 4.78
CA LEU A 251 -5.62 8.12 4.50
C LEU A 251 -6.63 8.43 5.59
N LEU A 252 -7.81 8.91 5.18
CA LEU A 252 -8.97 9.01 6.04
C LEU A 252 -9.93 7.86 5.69
N ILE A 253 -10.09 6.92 6.61
CA ILE A 253 -10.87 5.69 6.42
C ILE A 253 -12.05 5.70 7.37
N GLU A 254 -13.26 5.74 6.84
CA GLU A 254 -14.50 5.51 7.60
C GLU A 254 -14.89 4.03 7.50
N ILE A 255 -15.11 3.38 8.65
CA ILE A 255 -15.60 1.99 8.72
C ILE A 255 -17.08 1.93 9.11
N VAL A 256 -17.73 0.81 8.77
CA VAL A 256 -19.10 0.53 9.21
C VAL A 256 -19.11 0.13 10.69
N ASN A 257 -20.01 0.71 11.48
CA ASN A 257 -20.18 0.42 12.91
C ASN A 257 -20.28 -1.08 13.18
N GLY A 258 -19.43 -1.60 14.08
CA GLY A 258 -19.43 -3.01 14.48
C GLY A 258 -18.77 -3.97 13.47
N SER A 259 -18.25 -3.47 12.34
CA SER A 259 -17.43 -4.25 11.40
C SER A 259 -16.12 -3.51 11.05
N MET A 260 -15.16 -4.21 10.45
CA MET A 260 -13.93 -3.59 9.89
C MET A 260 -14.06 -3.33 8.39
N GLU A 261 -15.29 -3.17 7.90
CA GLU A 261 -15.56 -2.97 6.48
C GLU A 261 -15.46 -1.49 6.11
N LEU A 262 -14.85 -1.22 4.96
CA LEU A 262 -14.67 0.14 4.46
C LEU A 262 -16.00 0.72 4.00
N LYS A 263 -16.36 1.89 4.54
CA LYS A 263 -17.53 2.67 4.13
C LYS A 263 -17.11 3.75 3.13
N ASN A 264 -16.24 4.66 3.58
CA ASN A 264 -15.70 5.74 2.77
C ASN A 264 -14.18 5.84 2.97
N VAL A 265 -13.44 6.23 1.92
CA VAL A 265 -12.00 6.43 2.01
C VAL A 265 -11.58 7.63 1.18
N GLU A 266 -10.73 8.46 1.76
CA GLU A 266 -10.11 9.62 1.10
C GLU A 266 -8.59 9.56 1.29
N ILE A 267 -7.85 9.97 0.25
CA ILE A 267 -6.38 10.04 0.25
C ILE A 267 -5.92 11.48 0.06
N PHE A 268 -4.89 11.86 0.80
CA PHE A 268 -4.32 13.21 0.79
C PHE A 268 -2.79 13.16 0.61
N PRO A 269 -2.22 13.92 -0.32
CA PRO A 269 -2.92 14.63 -1.40
C PRO A 269 -3.69 13.67 -2.32
N ASN A 270 -4.70 14.17 -3.01
CA ASN A 270 -5.50 13.39 -3.97
C ASN A 270 -4.80 13.34 -5.35
N ASP A 271 -3.53 12.93 -5.35
CA ASP A 271 -2.68 12.79 -6.52
C ASP A 271 -2.59 11.34 -7.02
N VAL A 272 -3.15 10.40 -6.26
CA VAL A 272 -3.19 8.97 -6.56
C VAL A 272 -4.64 8.49 -6.53
N TYR A 273 -5.08 7.83 -7.60
CA TYR A 273 -6.39 7.22 -7.70
C TYR A 273 -6.42 5.87 -6.97
N ILE A 274 -7.38 5.71 -6.06
CA ILE A 274 -7.56 4.49 -5.25
C ILE A 274 -8.96 3.90 -5.35
N GLY A 275 -9.81 4.40 -6.24
CA GLY A 275 -11.24 4.03 -6.28
C GLY A 275 -11.46 2.54 -6.54
N ASP A 276 -10.69 1.97 -7.48
CA ASP A 276 -10.68 0.55 -7.80
C ASP A 276 -10.23 -0.31 -6.60
N ILE A 277 -9.26 0.16 -5.81
CA ILE A 277 -8.78 -0.52 -4.60
C ILE A 277 -9.87 -0.52 -3.51
N VAL A 278 -10.57 0.61 -3.35
CA VAL A 278 -11.70 0.72 -2.41
C VAL A 278 -12.82 -0.25 -2.79
N ASP A 279 -13.17 -0.32 -4.07
CA ASP A 279 -14.19 -1.23 -4.57
C ASP A 279 -13.76 -2.70 -4.37
N GLY A 280 -12.51 -3.03 -4.67
CA GLY A 280 -11.93 -4.35 -4.42
C GLY A 280 -11.95 -4.75 -2.94
N ALA A 281 -11.63 -3.82 -2.04
CA ALA A 281 -11.67 -4.06 -0.60
C ALA A 281 -13.10 -4.27 -0.07
N LYS A 282 -14.08 -3.54 -0.60
CA LYS A 282 -15.51 -3.76 -0.29
C LYS A 282 -15.99 -5.13 -0.76
N SER A 283 -15.50 -5.60 -1.90
CA SER A 283 -15.81 -6.94 -2.44
C SER A 283 -15.03 -8.09 -1.77
N PHE A 284 -13.96 -7.80 -1.01
CA PHE A 284 -13.04 -8.80 -0.44
C PHE A 284 -13.74 -9.91 0.34
N ARG A 285 -14.81 -9.58 1.10
CA ARG A 285 -15.60 -10.54 1.89
C ARG A 285 -16.50 -11.45 1.05
N LEU A 286 -16.95 -11.00 -0.12
CA LEU A 286 -17.86 -11.75 -0.99
C LEU A 286 -17.10 -12.75 -1.86
N SER A 287 -15.87 -12.41 -2.25
CA SER A 287 -15.08 -13.16 -3.21
C SER A 287 -14.35 -14.37 -2.60
N PHE A 288 -14.07 -14.37 -1.29
CA PHE A 288 -13.16 -15.34 -0.66
C PHE A 288 -13.61 -15.92 0.69
N PRO A 289 -14.82 -16.50 0.83
CA PRO A 289 -15.21 -17.17 2.07
C PRO A 289 -14.30 -18.37 2.43
N GLN A 290 -13.60 -18.96 1.46
CA GLN A 290 -12.73 -20.14 1.64
C GLN A 290 -11.24 -19.80 1.81
N LEU A 291 -10.78 -18.62 1.34
CA LEU A 291 -9.39 -18.16 1.51
C LEU A 291 -9.17 -17.42 2.84
N ALA A 292 -10.25 -17.01 3.50
CA ALA A 292 -10.24 -16.53 4.90
C ALA A 292 -9.69 -17.58 5.90
N LEU A 293 -9.53 -18.84 5.49
CA LEU A 293 -8.89 -19.90 6.27
C LEU A 293 -7.36 -19.95 6.13
N THR A 294 -6.77 -19.32 5.10
CA THR A 294 -5.33 -19.40 4.80
C THR A 294 -4.60 -18.06 4.78
N GLU A 295 -5.29 -16.93 4.55
CA GLU A 295 -4.70 -15.60 4.72
C GLU A 295 -5.12 -15.02 6.08
N THR A 296 -4.15 -14.86 6.98
CA THR A 296 -4.29 -14.16 8.27
C THR A 296 -4.44 -12.63 8.12
N ARG A 297 -4.64 -12.11 6.89
CA ARG A 297 -4.62 -10.67 6.62
C ARG A 297 -6.00 -10.05 6.77
N THR A 298 -6.11 -8.97 7.52
CA THR A 298 -7.37 -8.22 7.66
C THR A 298 -7.69 -7.47 6.35
N PRO A 299 -8.97 -7.24 6.00
CA PRO A 299 -9.35 -6.46 4.81
C PRO A 299 -8.70 -5.08 4.77
N LEU A 300 -8.55 -4.46 5.96
CA LEU A 300 -7.88 -3.17 6.12
C LEU A 300 -6.38 -3.27 5.82
N GLN A 301 -5.70 -4.32 6.27
CA GLN A 301 -4.29 -4.55 5.95
C GLN A 301 -4.07 -4.72 4.43
N TRP A 302 -4.91 -5.52 3.76
CA TRP A 302 -4.85 -5.68 2.31
C TRP A 302 -5.03 -4.34 1.59
N PHE A 303 -6.03 -3.57 2.03
CA PHE A 303 -6.34 -2.26 1.48
C PHE A 303 -5.15 -1.30 1.60
N VAL A 304 -4.60 -1.12 2.80
CA VAL A 304 -3.49 -0.20 3.04
C VAL A 304 -2.25 -0.59 2.22
N ARG A 305 -1.93 -1.89 2.14
CA ARG A 305 -0.83 -2.36 1.30
C ARG A 305 -1.05 -2.03 -0.18
N LYS A 306 -2.27 -2.26 -0.70
CA LYS A 306 -2.60 -1.95 -2.10
C LYS A 306 -2.51 -0.46 -2.40
N VAL A 307 -2.87 0.40 -1.43
CA VAL A 307 -2.64 1.84 -1.55
C VAL A 307 -1.15 2.16 -1.61
N GLN A 308 -0.30 1.57 -0.76
CA GLN A 308 1.15 1.78 -0.82
C GLN A 308 1.75 1.34 -2.18
N GLU A 309 1.36 0.17 -2.68
CA GLU A 309 1.78 -0.32 -4.00
C GLU A 309 1.37 0.66 -5.12
N ARG A 310 0.14 1.18 -5.05
CA ARG A 310 -0.36 2.17 -6.01
C ARG A 310 0.42 3.49 -5.91
N ILE A 311 0.72 3.98 -4.70
CA ILE A 311 1.55 5.18 -4.50
C ILE A 311 2.92 5.02 -5.15
N ILE A 312 3.58 3.87 -4.94
CA ILE A 312 4.88 3.58 -5.57
C ILE A 312 4.74 3.64 -7.09
N MET A 313 3.78 2.90 -7.64
CA MET A 313 3.59 2.79 -9.08
C MET A 313 3.27 4.14 -9.73
N SER A 314 2.29 4.87 -9.18
CA SER A 314 1.89 6.20 -9.69
C SER A 314 3.03 7.21 -9.61
N THR A 315 3.82 7.18 -8.53
CA THR A 315 4.99 8.06 -8.37
C THR A 315 6.05 7.77 -9.42
N LEU A 316 6.41 6.49 -9.63
CA LEU A 316 7.39 6.06 -10.62
C LEU A 316 6.93 6.40 -12.04
N ARG A 317 5.68 6.09 -12.38
CA ARG A 317 5.10 6.42 -13.69
C ARG A 317 5.12 7.93 -13.94
N GLN A 318 4.70 8.73 -12.96
CA GLN A 318 4.70 10.18 -13.08
C GLN A 318 6.12 10.74 -13.23
N PHE A 319 7.08 10.21 -12.49
CA PHE A 319 8.49 10.59 -12.60
C PHE A 319 9.04 10.31 -14.00
N LEU A 320 8.82 9.10 -14.52
CA LEU A 320 9.26 8.70 -15.86
C LEU A 320 8.64 9.54 -16.97
N VAL A 321 7.34 9.81 -16.87
CA VAL A 321 6.63 10.67 -17.82
C VAL A 321 7.20 12.09 -17.78
N LYS A 322 7.45 12.64 -16.58
CA LYS A 322 8.06 13.97 -16.41
C LYS A 322 9.47 14.03 -16.98
N ALA A 323 10.28 12.98 -16.80
CA ALA A 323 11.64 12.93 -17.33
C ALA A 323 11.69 12.67 -18.84
N ALA A 324 10.68 12.00 -19.40
CA ALA A 324 10.54 11.84 -20.84
C ALA A 324 10.16 13.14 -21.55
N ASN A 325 9.57 14.12 -20.83
CA ASN A 325 9.24 15.43 -21.41
C ASN A 325 10.48 16.13 -21.94
N LYS A 326 10.47 16.40 -23.24
CA LYS A 326 11.52 17.12 -23.96
C LYS A 326 10.90 18.31 -24.66
N SER A 327 11.71 19.20 -25.21
CA SER A 327 11.21 20.32 -26.03
C SER A 327 10.37 19.88 -27.23
N ARG A 328 10.53 18.63 -27.68
CA ARG A 328 9.83 18.05 -28.84
C ARG A 328 8.54 17.31 -28.50
N HIS A 329 8.45 16.71 -27.32
CA HIS A 329 7.32 15.86 -26.91
C HIS A 329 6.86 16.26 -25.51
N PHE A 330 5.55 16.45 -25.38
CA PHE A 330 4.90 16.69 -24.10
C PHE A 330 4.03 15.48 -23.75
N PHE A 331 4.17 14.99 -22.53
CA PHE A 331 3.50 13.80 -22.01
C PHE A 331 2.70 14.16 -20.76
N GLU A 332 1.45 13.71 -20.72
CA GLU A 332 0.55 13.81 -19.58
C GLU A 332 0.23 12.41 -19.05
N TYR A 333 0.39 12.21 -17.74
CA TYR A 333 0.03 10.95 -17.08
C TYR A 333 -1.37 11.04 -16.49
N LEU A 334 -2.25 10.12 -16.89
CA LEU A 334 -3.61 9.99 -16.40
C LEU A 334 -3.71 8.77 -15.49
N ASP A 335 -3.57 8.98 -14.19
CA ASP A 335 -3.49 7.89 -13.20
C ASP A 335 -4.77 7.04 -13.14
N ARG A 336 -5.94 7.67 -13.23
CA ARG A 336 -7.25 6.97 -13.20
C ARG A 336 -7.39 5.94 -14.32
N ASP A 337 -6.92 6.27 -15.51
CA ASP A 337 -7.10 5.43 -16.70
C ASP A 337 -5.87 4.54 -16.96
N GLU A 338 -4.81 4.67 -16.14
CA GLU A 338 -3.49 4.06 -16.35
C GLU A 338 -2.96 4.32 -17.77
N MET A 339 -3.08 5.58 -18.22
CA MET A 339 -2.71 5.99 -19.57
C MET A 339 -1.72 7.14 -19.57
N VAL A 340 -0.93 7.21 -20.64
CA VAL A 340 -0.13 8.38 -20.99
C VAL A 340 -0.68 8.98 -22.27
N VAL A 341 -0.88 10.29 -22.26
CA VAL A 341 -1.18 11.06 -23.47
C VAL A 341 0.11 11.70 -23.95
N ALA A 342 0.53 11.34 -25.17
CA ALA A 342 1.66 11.95 -25.83
C ALA A 342 1.19 12.96 -26.87
N HIS A 343 1.55 14.23 -26.68
CA HIS A 343 1.24 15.30 -27.61
C HIS A 343 2.35 15.38 -28.67
N LEU A 344 2.04 14.90 -29.86
CA LEU A 344 2.96 14.78 -30.98
C LEU A 344 3.04 16.06 -31.81
N VAL A 345 4.13 16.18 -32.56
CA VAL A 345 4.30 17.28 -33.52
C VAL A 345 3.22 17.18 -34.62
N GLY A 346 2.47 18.26 -34.82
CA GLY A 346 1.37 18.32 -35.80
C GLY A 346 -0.03 18.22 -35.21
N GLY A 347 -0.18 18.38 -33.89
CA GLY A 347 -1.48 18.46 -33.22
C GLY A 347 -2.21 17.12 -33.16
N ILE A 348 -1.45 16.03 -33.00
CA ILE A 348 -1.98 14.67 -32.82
C ILE A 348 -1.64 14.22 -31.41
N ASP A 349 -2.64 13.74 -30.70
CA ASP A 349 -2.49 13.11 -29.39
C ASP A 349 -2.48 11.60 -29.55
N ALA A 350 -1.47 10.93 -28.99
CA ALA A 350 -1.38 9.48 -28.90
C ALA A 350 -1.77 9.03 -27.49
N PHE A 351 -2.78 8.17 -27.39
CA PHE A 351 -3.23 7.58 -26.14
C PHE A 351 -2.57 6.24 -25.95
N ILE A 352 -1.68 6.14 -24.96
CA ILE A 352 -0.84 4.98 -24.70
C ILE A 352 -1.32 4.32 -23.41
N LYS A 353 -1.66 3.03 -23.48
CA LYS A 353 -1.96 2.21 -22.30
C LYS A 353 -0.66 1.81 -21.63
N LEU A 354 -0.61 1.98 -20.32
CA LEU A 354 0.45 1.41 -19.51
C LEU A 354 0.05 -0.01 -19.11
N SER A 355 0.99 -0.94 -19.27
CA SER A 355 0.83 -2.29 -18.73
C SER A 355 0.98 -2.26 -17.21
N GLN A 356 0.32 -3.17 -16.50
CA GLN A 356 0.28 -3.18 -15.03
C GLN A 356 1.68 -3.22 -14.41
N GLY A 357 2.60 -3.98 -15.02
CA GLY A 357 3.99 -4.09 -14.60
C GLY A 357 4.89 -2.92 -14.99
N TRP A 358 4.45 -2.02 -15.88
CA TRP A 358 5.27 -0.88 -16.29
C TRP A 358 5.26 0.20 -15.20
N PRO A 359 6.42 0.72 -14.77
CA PRO A 359 7.74 0.61 -15.41
C PRO A 359 8.72 -0.40 -14.78
N LEU A 360 8.30 -1.13 -13.74
CA LEU A 360 9.18 -2.02 -12.98
C LEU A 360 9.54 -3.30 -13.73
N LEU A 361 8.65 -3.75 -14.61
CA LEU A 361 8.83 -4.90 -15.48
C LEU A 361 9.06 -4.43 -16.91
N ASN A 362 9.70 -5.31 -17.69
CA ASN A 362 9.93 -5.16 -19.14
C ASN A 362 8.63 -5.27 -19.98
N SER A 363 7.49 -4.85 -19.41
CA SER A 363 6.18 -4.90 -20.04
C SER A 363 6.09 -3.87 -21.18
N PRO A 364 5.55 -4.25 -22.34
CA PRO A 364 5.43 -3.34 -23.48
C PRO A 364 4.36 -2.27 -23.23
N LEU A 365 4.57 -1.08 -23.80
CA LEU A 365 3.57 -0.03 -23.95
C LEU A 365 2.70 -0.31 -25.18
N LYS A 366 1.41 0.01 -25.08
CA LYS A 366 0.46 -0.24 -26.16
C LYS A 366 -0.21 1.06 -26.61
N LEU A 367 -0.17 1.35 -27.90
CA LEU A 367 -0.93 2.45 -28.48
C LEU A 367 -2.40 2.04 -28.57
N ILE A 368 -3.29 2.82 -27.95
CA ILE A 368 -4.74 2.60 -27.96
C ILE A 368 -5.40 3.36 -29.11
N SER A 369 -5.02 4.63 -29.27
CA SER A 369 -5.63 5.47 -30.29
C SER A 369 -4.79 6.71 -30.55
N LEU A 370 -5.08 7.35 -31.68
CA LEU A 370 -4.52 8.62 -32.09
C LEU A 370 -5.68 9.58 -32.39
N LYS A 371 -5.64 10.80 -31.87
CA LYS A 371 -6.66 11.83 -32.14
C LYS A 371 -6.01 13.10 -32.63
N SER A 372 -6.58 13.72 -33.66
CA SER A 372 -6.16 15.05 -34.10
C SER A 372 -6.94 16.12 -33.32
N LEU A 373 -6.22 17.10 -32.75
CA LEU A 373 -6.81 18.29 -32.11
C LEU A 373 -7.38 19.28 -33.12
N GLU A 374 -6.94 19.25 -34.38
CA GLU A 374 -7.46 20.15 -35.39
C GLU A 374 -8.84 19.68 -35.87
N HIS A 375 -9.90 20.30 -35.35
CA HIS A 375 -11.29 20.18 -35.84
C HIS A 375 -11.49 20.57 -37.31
N HIS A 376 -10.41 20.93 -38.03
CA HIS A 376 -10.38 21.31 -39.43
C HIS A 376 -9.67 20.29 -40.32
N SER A 377 -9.13 19.19 -39.76
CA SER A 377 -8.42 18.16 -40.52
C SER A 377 -9.40 17.29 -41.32
N LYS A 378 -9.75 17.78 -42.51
CA LYS A 378 -10.51 17.05 -43.53
C LYS A 378 -9.73 15.86 -44.14
N GLY A 379 -8.76 15.27 -43.45
CA GLY A 379 -7.71 14.49 -44.13
C GLY A 379 -7.04 13.34 -43.37
N ILE A 380 -7.51 12.95 -42.18
CA ILE A 380 -6.99 11.75 -41.51
C ILE A 380 -8.12 10.73 -41.39
N SER A 381 -8.07 9.68 -42.22
CA SER A 381 -9.05 8.60 -42.20
C SER A 381 -8.91 7.76 -40.93
N LEU A 382 -10.02 7.25 -40.38
CA LEU A 382 -9.98 6.27 -39.29
C LEU A 382 -9.17 5.02 -39.69
N SER A 383 -9.25 4.62 -40.97
CA SER A 383 -8.46 3.51 -41.51
C SER A 383 -6.95 3.77 -41.46
N PHE A 384 -6.53 5.03 -41.60
CA PHE A 384 -5.13 5.41 -41.49
C PHE A 384 -4.65 5.27 -40.04
N LEU A 385 -5.44 5.79 -39.09
CA LEU A 385 -5.10 5.74 -37.66
C LEU A 385 -5.04 4.31 -37.13
N CYS A 386 -5.96 3.43 -37.56
CA CYS A 386 -5.93 2.01 -37.20
C CYS A 386 -4.68 1.30 -37.76
N LYS A 387 -4.24 1.61 -38.99
CA LYS A 387 -2.99 1.04 -39.53
C LYS A 387 -1.77 1.47 -38.74
N VAL A 388 -1.75 2.73 -38.28
CA VAL A 388 -0.67 3.25 -37.44
C VAL A 388 -0.68 2.57 -36.07
N GLU A 389 -1.86 2.38 -35.48
CA GLU A 389 -2.04 1.63 -34.23
C GLU A 389 -1.53 0.18 -34.33
N GLU A 390 -1.95 -0.55 -35.36
CA GLU A 390 -1.51 -1.93 -35.61
C GLU A 390 0.01 -2.01 -35.83
N ALA A 391 0.57 -1.08 -36.61
CA ALA A 391 2.00 -1.04 -36.87
C ALA A 391 2.81 -0.70 -35.62
N ALA A 392 2.36 0.24 -34.79
CA ALA A 392 3.03 0.62 -33.54
C ALA A 392 3.00 -0.54 -32.52
N ASN A 393 1.87 -1.23 -32.42
CA ASN A 393 1.71 -2.37 -31.52
C ASN A 393 2.42 -3.64 -32.02
N SER A 394 2.88 -3.66 -33.28
CA SER A 394 3.70 -4.73 -33.86
C SER A 394 5.21 -4.46 -33.82
N LEU A 395 5.63 -3.35 -33.19
CA LEU A 395 7.05 -3.04 -33.00
C LEU A 395 7.74 -4.06 -32.09
N ASP A 396 9.07 -4.12 -32.18
CA ASP A 396 9.89 -4.93 -31.29
C ASP A 396 9.68 -4.53 -29.83
N VAL A 397 9.68 -5.52 -28.92
CA VAL A 397 9.37 -5.34 -27.51
C VAL A 397 10.29 -4.30 -26.87
N HIS A 398 11.57 -4.21 -27.28
CA HIS A 398 12.49 -3.20 -26.75
C HIS A 398 12.10 -1.77 -27.15
N MET A 399 11.49 -1.57 -28.32
CA MET A 399 10.99 -0.25 -28.72
C MET A 399 9.71 0.13 -27.96
N GLN A 400 8.97 -0.85 -27.45
CA GLN A 400 7.73 -0.67 -26.70
C GLN A 400 7.98 -0.43 -25.20
N GLN A 401 9.18 -0.64 -24.67
CA GLN A 401 9.46 -0.51 -23.23
C GLN A 401 9.72 0.94 -22.79
N ASN A 402 10.36 1.75 -23.63
CA ASN A 402 10.72 3.13 -23.31
C ASN A 402 9.75 4.11 -23.96
N LEU A 403 9.16 4.99 -23.14
CA LEU A 403 8.14 5.94 -23.56
C LEU A 403 8.61 6.88 -24.69
N SER A 404 9.83 7.44 -24.56
CA SER A 404 10.38 8.35 -25.57
C SER A 404 10.63 7.62 -26.89
N SER A 405 11.24 6.43 -26.85
CA SER A 405 11.53 5.67 -28.08
C SER A 405 10.26 5.16 -28.75
N PHE A 406 9.28 4.74 -27.96
CA PHE A 406 8.00 4.27 -28.47
C PHE A 406 7.28 5.39 -29.22
N VAL A 407 7.26 6.59 -28.64
CA VAL A 407 6.62 7.76 -29.25
C VAL A 407 7.38 8.25 -30.49
N ASP A 408 8.71 8.25 -30.46
CA ASP A 408 9.52 8.52 -31.65
C ASP A 408 9.22 7.52 -32.79
N ALA A 409 9.00 6.24 -32.45
CA ALA A 409 8.63 5.21 -33.42
C ALA A 409 7.20 5.42 -33.95
N VAL A 410 6.24 5.80 -33.11
CA VAL A 410 4.88 6.16 -33.53
C VAL A 410 4.89 7.36 -34.49
N GLU A 411 5.66 8.41 -34.20
CA GLU A 411 5.84 9.55 -35.11
C GLU A 411 6.42 9.12 -36.46
N LYS A 412 7.42 8.22 -36.45
CA LYS A 412 8.01 7.70 -37.67
C LYS A 412 7.00 6.92 -38.51
N ILE A 413 6.22 6.03 -37.89
CA ILE A 413 5.15 5.27 -38.55
C ILE A 413 4.09 6.21 -39.11
N LEU A 414 3.70 7.26 -38.38
CA LEU A 414 2.76 8.27 -38.86
C LEU A 414 3.24 8.94 -40.15
N VAL A 415 4.52 9.31 -40.22
CA VAL A 415 5.11 9.93 -41.42
C VAL A 415 5.17 8.94 -42.60
N GLU A 416 5.61 7.71 -42.35
CA GLU A 416 5.72 6.66 -43.38
C GLU A 416 4.36 6.30 -43.96
N GLN A 417 3.34 6.09 -43.12
CA GLN A 417 1.98 5.79 -43.58
C GLN A 417 1.39 6.95 -44.37
N LYS A 418 1.69 8.20 -43.99
CA LYS A 418 1.19 9.38 -44.71
C LYS A 418 1.79 9.49 -46.10
N GLN A 419 3.06 9.13 -46.27
CA GLN A 419 3.71 9.05 -47.58
C GLN A 419 3.12 7.93 -48.44
N LEU A 420 2.80 6.78 -47.85
CA LEU A 420 2.18 5.65 -48.55
C LEU A 420 0.77 5.98 -49.08
N GLU A 421 -0.05 6.69 -48.29
CA GLU A 421 -1.38 7.11 -48.76
C GLU A 421 -1.31 8.13 -49.90
N LEU A 422 -0.39 9.11 -49.81
CA LEU A 422 -0.15 10.08 -50.89
C LEU A 422 0.27 9.40 -52.20
N HIS A 423 1.07 8.33 -52.15
CA HIS A 423 1.46 7.57 -53.34
C HIS A 423 0.37 6.63 -53.88
N SER A 424 -0.60 6.23 -53.04
CA SER A 424 -1.74 5.40 -53.46
C SER A 424 -2.80 6.19 -54.24
N ASP A 425 -2.97 7.48 -53.92
CA ASP A 425 -3.86 8.39 -54.64
C ASP A 425 -3.31 8.74 -56.04
N ASP A 426 -1.99 8.91 -56.17
CA ASP A 426 -1.32 9.17 -57.46
C ASP A 426 -1.37 7.96 -58.41
N THR A 427 -1.44 6.73 -57.89
CA THR A 427 -1.53 5.50 -58.70
C THR A 427 -2.96 5.14 -59.09
N SER A 428 -3.97 5.70 -58.42
CA SER A 428 -5.38 5.53 -58.77
C SER A 428 -5.88 6.53 -59.82
N GLN A 429 -5.05 7.51 -60.23
CA GLN A 429 -5.36 8.48 -61.29
C GLN A 429 -4.72 8.17 -62.66
N LYS A 430 -4.20 6.95 -62.87
CA LYS A 430 -3.61 6.54 -64.16
C LYS A 430 -4.47 5.58 -64.96
#